data_AF-A0A385I9V3-F1
#
_entry.id   AF-A0A385I9V3-F1
#
_cell.length_a   1.000
_cell.length_b   1.000
_cell.length_c   1.000
_cell.angle_alpha   90.00
_cell.angle_beta   90.00
_cell.angle_gamma   90.00
#
_symmetry.space_group_name_H-M   'P 1'
#
loop_
_entity.id
_entity.type
_entity.pdbx_description
1 polymer ?
#
loop_
_entity_poly.entity_id
_entity_poly.type
_entity_poly.pdbx_seq_one_letter_code
_entity_poly.pdbx_strand_id
1 'polypeptide(L)'
;QILPKMTEEDRIVNILKRVGYEPDDLLYIISSHLHFDHAGGNGAFTNTPIIVQRTEYEAALHREEYMKECILPHLNYKIIEGDYEVVPGVQLLYTPGHSPGHQSLF
;
A
#
# COMPACT_ATOMS: atom_id res chain seq x y z
N GLN A 1 -21.16 -5.60 -9.62
CA GLN A 1 -19.74 -5.71 -10.02
C GLN A 1 -19.23 -4.31 -10.28
N ILE A 2 -18.22 -3.85 -9.53
CA ILE A 2 -17.56 -2.57 -9.82
C ILE A 2 -16.65 -2.81 -11.02
N LEU A 3 -16.78 -2.00 -12.07
CA LEU A 3 -15.90 -2.02 -13.22
C LEU A 3 -14.89 -0.87 -13.05
N PRO A 4 -13.59 -1.16 -12.89
CA PRO A 4 -12.57 -0.12 -12.83
C PRO A 4 -12.58 0.72 -14.10
N LYS A 5 -12.42 2.04 -13.93
CA LYS A 5 -12.12 2.95 -15.04
C LYS A 5 -10.63 3.25 -14.98
N MET A 6 -9.85 2.38 -15.61
CA MET A 6 -8.40 2.42 -15.59
C MET A 6 -7.87 2.19 -17.02
N THR A 7 -6.88 2.98 -17.41
CA THR A 7 -6.14 2.87 -18.67
C THR A 7 -4.70 2.41 -18.41
N GLU A 8 -3.93 2.14 -19.46
CA GLU A 8 -2.50 1.84 -19.31
C GLU A 8 -1.72 2.98 -18.65
N GLU A 9 -2.12 4.23 -18.87
CA GLU A 9 -1.45 5.39 -18.28
C GLU A 9 -1.62 5.44 -16.75
N ASP A 10 -2.62 4.76 -16.20
CA ASP A 10 -2.95 4.75 -14.77
C ASP A 10 -2.16 3.69 -13.99
N ARG A 11 -1.39 2.82 -14.67
CA ARG A 11 -0.51 1.88 -13.98
C ARG A 11 0.54 2.64 -13.19
N ILE A 12 0.75 2.29 -11.92
CA ILE A 12 1.63 3.05 -11.02
C ILE A 12 3.06 3.22 -11.57
N VAL A 13 3.60 2.21 -12.26
CA VAL A 13 4.92 2.30 -12.91
C VAL A 13 4.92 3.34 -14.04
N ASN A 14 3.85 3.43 -14.82
CA ASN A 14 3.72 4.43 -15.88
C ASN A 14 3.53 5.84 -15.30
N ILE A 15 2.80 5.98 -14.18
CA ILE A 15 2.69 7.24 -13.45
C ILE A 15 4.07 7.70 -12.95
N LEU A 16 4.80 6.82 -12.25
CA LEU A 16 6.15 7.12 -11.75
C LEU A 16 7.08 7.54 -12.88
N LYS A 17 7.06 6.82 -14.01
CA LYS A 17 7.91 7.15 -15.16
C LYS A 17 7.63 8.54 -15.72
N ARG A 18 6.36 8.98 -15.77
CA ARG A 18 5.98 10.34 -16.20
C ARG A 18 6.47 11.43 -15.24
N VAL A 19 6.57 11.12 -13.95
CA VAL A 19 7.07 12.05 -12.92
C VAL A 19 8.61 11.99 -12.79
N GLY A 20 9.25 11.00 -13.43
CA GLY A 20 10.72 10.88 -13.50
C GLY A 20 11.33 9.93 -12.47
N TYR A 21 10.54 9.01 -11.91
CA TYR A 21 11.00 7.99 -10.96
C TYR A 21 10.78 6.57 -11.50
N GLU A 22 11.56 5.64 -10.97
CA GLU A 22 11.39 4.19 -11.08
C GLU A 22 11.05 3.61 -9.70
N PRO A 23 10.47 2.39 -9.61
CA PRO A 23 10.08 1.81 -8.33
C PRO A 23 11.20 1.77 -7.27
N ASP A 24 12.42 1.49 -7.71
CA ASP A 24 13.61 1.37 -6.85
C ASP A 24 14.20 2.73 -6.41
N ASP A 25 13.71 3.85 -6.95
CA ASP A 25 14.09 5.20 -6.48
C ASP A 25 13.36 5.60 -5.18
N LEU A 26 12.29 4.89 -4.83
CA LEU A 26 11.42 5.25 -3.72
C LEU A 26 12.00 4.78 -2.38
N LEU A 27 11.95 5.65 -1.37
CA LEU A 27 12.41 5.32 -0.02
C LEU A 27 11.47 4.35 0.70
N TYR A 28 10.16 4.61 0.61
CA TYR A 28 9.10 3.81 1.21
C TYR A 28 7.85 3.83 0.34
N ILE A 29 7.05 2.77 0.44
CA ILE A 29 5.64 2.78 0.06
C ILE A 29 4.84 2.78 1.35
N ILE A 30 3.83 3.65 1.46
CA ILE A 30 2.89 3.65 2.58
C ILE A 30 1.55 3.15 2.05
N SER A 31 1.12 1.97 2.48
CA SER A 31 -0.23 1.49 2.22
C SER A 31 -1.15 2.00 3.31
N SER A 32 -2.06 2.94 2.99
CA SER A 32 -3.08 3.39 3.95
C SER A 32 -3.95 2.22 4.41
N HIS A 33 -4.27 1.33 3.48
CA HIS A 33 -4.87 0.02 3.68
C HIS A 33 -4.67 -0.83 2.40
N LEU A 34 -5.15 -2.08 2.37
CA LEU A 34 -4.85 -3.03 1.30
C LEU A 34 -6.03 -3.31 0.33
N HIS A 35 -7.02 -2.42 0.24
CA HIS A 35 -8.06 -2.55 -0.80
C HIS A 35 -7.47 -2.42 -2.22
N PHE A 36 -8.20 -2.97 -3.19
CA PHE A 36 -7.70 -3.24 -4.54
C PHE A 36 -7.18 -2.01 -5.30
N ASP A 37 -7.80 -0.86 -5.09
CA ASP A 37 -7.45 0.42 -5.71
C ASP A 37 -6.36 1.19 -4.95
N HIS A 38 -6.06 0.80 -3.71
CA HIS A 38 -4.98 1.35 -2.91
C HIS A 38 -3.69 0.52 -3.00
N ALA A 39 -3.79 -0.80 -3.11
CA ALA A 39 -2.66 -1.73 -3.03
C ALA A 39 -2.46 -2.61 -4.28
N GLY A 40 -3.31 -2.51 -5.30
CA GLY A 40 -3.19 -3.33 -6.52
C GLY A 40 -1.88 -3.14 -7.29
N GLY A 41 -1.17 -2.03 -7.07
CA GLY A 41 0.15 -1.76 -7.63
C GLY A 41 1.34 -2.24 -6.79
N ASN A 42 1.12 -2.76 -5.57
CA ASN A 42 2.20 -3.08 -4.62
C ASN A 42 3.24 -4.05 -5.19
N GLY A 43 2.82 -4.97 -6.07
CA GLY A 43 3.71 -5.93 -6.72
C GLY A 43 4.83 -5.33 -7.59
N ALA A 44 4.75 -4.04 -7.93
CA ALA A 44 5.82 -3.34 -8.64
C ALA A 44 7.02 -2.95 -7.76
N PHE A 45 6.86 -2.99 -6.43
CA PHE A 45 7.85 -2.54 -5.45
C PHE A 45 8.43 -3.73 -4.70
N THR A 46 9.29 -4.50 -5.37
CA THR A 46 9.84 -5.74 -4.80
C THR A 46 10.96 -5.50 -3.79
N ASN A 47 11.68 -4.38 -3.90
CA ASN A 47 12.79 -4.02 -3.02
C ASN A 47 12.39 -2.97 -1.96
N THR A 48 11.62 -1.96 -2.36
CA THR A 48 11.22 -0.84 -1.50
C THR A 48 10.36 -1.30 -0.33
N PRO A 49 10.66 -0.91 0.92
CA PRO A 49 9.86 -1.35 2.06
C PRO A 49 8.42 -0.78 1.99
N ILE A 50 7.44 -1.68 2.13
CA ILE A 50 6.01 -1.35 2.14
C ILE A 50 5.52 -1.28 3.59
N ILE A 51 5.28 -0.07 4.08
CA ILE A 51 4.77 0.19 5.43
C ILE A 51 3.27 -0.10 5.47
N VAL A 52 2.87 -1.02 6.34
CA VAL A 52 1.47 -1.42 6.51
C VAL A 52 1.22 -1.85 7.95
N GLN A 53 0.00 -1.63 8.45
CA GLN A 53 -0.41 -2.07 9.78
C GLN A 53 -0.49 -3.59 9.88
N ARG A 54 -0.10 -4.16 11.03
CA ARG A 54 -0.26 -5.59 11.32
C ARG A 54 -1.70 -6.05 11.11
N THR A 55 -2.67 -5.31 11.65
CA THR A 55 -4.09 -5.68 11.56
C THR A 55 -4.63 -5.64 10.14
N GLU A 56 -4.06 -4.80 9.26
CA GLU A 56 -4.41 -4.76 7.84
C GLU A 56 -3.80 -5.94 7.08
N TYR A 57 -2.52 -6.23 7.32
CA TYR A 57 -1.82 -7.35 6.70
C TYR A 57 -2.49 -8.69 7.07
N GLU A 58 -2.82 -8.89 8.34
CA GLU A 58 -3.52 -10.08 8.82
C GLU A 58 -4.93 -10.20 8.23
N ALA A 59 -5.67 -9.09 8.13
CA ALA A 59 -6.97 -9.05 7.48
C ALA A 59 -6.90 -9.48 6.01
N ALA A 60 -5.93 -8.94 5.26
CA ALA A 60 -5.77 -9.20 3.83
C ALA A 60 -5.44 -10.65 3.48
N LEU A 61 -4.88 -11.41 4.43
CA LEU A 61 -4.58 -12.83 4.25
C LEU A 61 -5.84 -13.74 4.29
N HIS A 62 -6.94 -13.28 4.89
CA HIS A 62 -8.08 -14.15 5.24
C HIS A 62 -9.44 -13.64 4.79
N ARG A 63 -9.59 -12.33 4.59
CA ARG A 63 -10.89 -11.71 4.28
C ARG A 63 -11.09 -11.61 2.76
N GLU A 64 -12.31 -11.85 2.30
CA GLU A 64 -12.64 -12.05 0.88
C GLU A 64 -12.61 -10.77 0.04
N GLU A 65 -12.73 -9.60 0.66
CA GLU A 65 -12.67 -8.31 -0.03
C GLU A 65 -11.26 -7.95 -0.55
N TYR A 66 -10.22 -8.67 -0.11
CA TYR A 66 -8.85 -8.43 -0.53
C TYR A 66 -8.47 -9.25 -1.75
N MET A 67 -8.02 -8.55 -2.79
CA MET A 67 -7.51 -9.18 -4.02
C MET A 67 -6.09 -9.70 -3.81
N LYS A 68 -5.74 -10.80 -4.49
CA LYS A 68 -4.44 -11.48 -4.34
C LYS A 68 -3.26 -10.58 -4.69
N GLU A 69 -3.46 -9.69 -5.64
CA GLU A 69 -2.49 -8.69 -6.10
C GLU A 69 -2.09 -7.70 -4.99
N CYS A 70 -2.93 -7.52 -3.96
CA CYS A 70 -2.71 -6.57 -2.87
C CYS A 70 -1.90 -7.14 -1.70
N ILE A 71 -1.72 -8.46 -1.66
CA ILE A 71 -1.09 -9.18 -0.52
C ILE A 71 -0.09 -10.23 -1.03
N LEU A 72 0.73 -9.86 -2.01
CA LEU A 72 1.76 -10.75 -2.54
C LEU A 72 2.77 -11.13 -1.45
N PRO A 73 3.08 -12.43 -1.26
CA PRO A 73 3.77 -12.91 -0.05
C PRO A 73 5.28 -12.62 -0.01
N HIS A 74 5.88 -12.21 -1.13
CA HIS A 74 7.33 -12.05 -1.27
C HIS A 74 7.78 -10.58 -1.35
N LEU A 75 6.89 -9.63 -1.03
CA LEU A 75 7.24 -8.20 -0.99
C LEU A 75 7.93 -7.85 0.33
N ASN A 76 8.68 -6.75 0.33
CA ASN A 76 9.43 -6.26 1.49
C ASN A 76 8.51 -5.50 2.47
N TYR A 77 7.62 -6.19 3.17
CA TYR A 77 6.73 -5.53 4.13
C TYR A 77 7.47 -5.05 5.38
N LYS A 78 7.29 -3.77 5.71
CA LYS A 78 7.63 -3.17 7.00
C LYS A 78 6.36 -3.10 7.83
N ILE A 79 6.07 -4.18 8.56
CA ILE A 79 4.88 -4.27 9.42
C ILE A 79 5.04 -3.34 10.64
N ILE A 80 4.04 -2.50 10.88
CA ILE A 80 3.96 -1.58 12.02
C ILE A 80 2.67 -1.78 12.81
N GLU A 81 2.58 -1.19 14.00
CA GLU A 81 1.43 -1.30 14.92
C GLU A 81 1.14 0.05 15.56
N GLY A 82 -0.02 0.64 15.26
CA GLY A 82 -0.41 1.94 15.79
C GLY A 82 0.22 3.12 15.06
N ASP A 83 0.26 4.28 15.71
CA ASP A 83 0.88 5.49 15.16
C ASP A 83 2.38 5.29 14.91
N TYR A 84 2.91 5.87 13.83
CA TYR A 84 4.30 5.64 13.42
C TYR A 84 4.88 6.83 12.65
N GLU A 85 6.06 7.31 13.07
CA GLU A 85 6.81 8.32 12.32
C GLU A 85 7.65 7.66 11.23
N VAL A 86 7.36 7.99 9.96
CA VAL A 86 8.08 7.41 8.81
C VAL A 86 9.43 8.08 8.64
N VAL A 87 9.41 9.41 8.62
CA VAL A 87 10.55 10.33 8.58
C VAL A 87 10.12 11.62 9.32
N PRO A 88 11.07 12.48 9.73
CA PRO A 88 10.73 13.77 10.33
C PRO A 88 9.71 14.56 9.49
N GLY A 89 8.53 14.80 10.07
CA GLY A 89 7.44 15.52 9.42
C GLY A 89 6.43 14.67 8.65
N VAL A 90 6.51 13.33 8.71
CA VAL A 90 5.50 12.42 8.14
C VAL A 90 5.05 11.43 9.21
N GLN A 91 3.85 11.63 9.74
CA GLN A 91 3.26 10.78 10.78
C GLN A 91 2.14 9.92 10.20
N LEU A 92 2.13 8.64 10.57
CA LEU A 92 1.01 7.74 10.34
C LEU A 92 0.13 7.73 11.59
N LEU A 93 -1.17 7.94 11.39
CA LEU A 93 -2.18 7.91 12.44
C LEU A 93 -3.03 6.66 12.27
N TYR A 94 -3.04 5.80 13.27
CA TYR A 94 -3.83 4.58 13.27
C TYR A 94 -5.32 4.91 13.35
N THR A 95 -6.05 4.61 12.29
CA THR A 95 -7.45 5.03 12.09
C THR A 95 -8.32 3.84 11.64
N PRO A 96 -8.34 2.73 12.40
CA PRO A 96 -9.09 1.54 12.02
C PRO A 96 -10.59 1.84 11.93
N GLY A 97 -11.28 1.12 11.05
CA GLY A 97 -12.71 1.29 10.83
C GLY A 97 -13.10 0.90 9.41
N HIS A 98 -12.76 1.75 8.43
CA HIS A 98 -13.00 1.47 7.01
C HIS A 98 -12.41 0.11 6.60
N SER A 99 -11.19 -0.17 7.07
CA SER A 99 -10.58 -1.50 7.09
C SER A 99 -9.98 -1.77 8.49
N PRO A 100 -9.69 -3.04 8.85
CA PRO A 100 -9.20 -3.40 10.19
C PRO A 100 -7.87 -2.75 10.60
N GLY A 101 -7.02 -2.34 9.65
CA GLY A 101 -5.78 -1.62 9.92
C GLY A 101 -5.60 -0.39 9.07
N HIS A 102 -6.69 0.30 8.74
CA HIS A 102 -6.60 1.58 8.05
C HIS A 102 -5.73 2.58 8.84
N GLN A 103 -4.87 3.31 8.13
CA GLN A 103 -4.05 4.38 8.66
C GLN A 103 -4.13 5.65 7.79
N SER A 104 -4.15 6.79 8.45
CA SER A 104 -4.15 8.13 7.85
C SER A 104 -2.75 8.73 7.94
N LEU A 105 -2.51 9.84 7.23
CA LEU A 105 -1.23 10.56 7.24
C LEU A 105 -1.45 11.98 7.76
N PHE A 106 -0.50 12.49 8.56
CA PHE A 106 -0.43 13.87 9.04
C PHE A 106 0.90 14.51 8.66
#